data_AF-A0A178GFH3-F1
#
_entry.id   AF-A0A178GFH3-F1
#
_cell.length_a   1.000
_cell.length_b   1.000
_cell.length_c   1.000
_cell.angle_alpha   90.00
_cell.angle_beta   90.00
_cell.angle_gamma   90.00
#
_symmetry.space_group_name_H-M   'P 1'
#
loop_
_entity.id
_entity.type
_entity.pdbx_description
1 polymer ?
#
loop_
_entity_poly.entity_id
_entity_poly.type
_entity_poly.pdbx_seq_one_letter_code
_entity_poly.pdbx_strand_id
1 'polypeptide(L)'
;MSKLRIALIDDDLERAQFIQESLLSHDFQVVACLILNDLNMVHVKGIHADVILLNMDHPHRDIIESCVSQYELPTVLFTQNSNKDTIKSAIDAGITAYIVDGIDPTKLESILEISIEQFRKHKKLLNDLKETQDKLIDRKDIDKAKALLIQLHALTEEQAFALLRKNAMSHRITIGEMARRLLDAQKLLLGQ
;
A
#
# COMPACT_ATOMS: atom_id res chain seq x y z
N MET A 1 -15.14 20.07 -10.15
CA MET A 1 -14.27 18.92 -9.84
C MET A 1 -15.05 17.99 -8.91
N SER A 2 -14.76 16.68 -8.92
CA SER A 2 -15.38 15.74 -7.97
C SER A 2 -14.98 16.15 -6.54
N LYS A 3 -15.93 16.18 -5.61
CA LYS A 3 -15.62 16.38 -4.20
C LYS A 3 -14.79 15.21 -3.67
N LEU A 4 -13.79 15.51 -2.84
CA LEU A 4 -12.98 14.50 -2.16
C LEU A 4 -13.84 13.75 -1.13
N ARG A 5 -13.78 12.42 -1.16
CA ARG A 5 -14.53 11.56 -0.23
C ARG A 5 -13.65 11.21 0.96
N ILE A 6 -14.08 11.63 2.13
CA ILE A 6 -13.35 11.53 3.38
C ILE A 6 -13.94 10.42 4.23
N ALA A 7 -13.09 9.51 4.70
CA ALA A 7 -13.41 8.66 5.84
C ALA A 7 -12.81 9.29 7.11
N LEU A 8 -13.66 9.66 8.06
CA LEU A 8 -13.25 10.18 9.36
C LEU A 8 -13.18 9.04 10.37
N ILE A 9 -12.07 8.95 11.10
CA ILE A 9 -11.83 8.01 12.18
C ILE A 9 -11.41 8.81 13.41
N ASP A 10 -12.13 8.66 14.52
CA ASP A 10 -11.85 9.36 15.79
C ASP A 10 -11.85 8.38 16.98
N ASP A 11 -11.16 8.70 18.07
CA ASP A 11 -11.27 7.98 19.35
C ASP A 11 -12.39 8.49 20.25
N ASP A 12 -13.00 9.64 19.91
CA ASP A 12 -14.09 10.26 20.64
C ASP A 12 -15.33 10.51 19.74
N LEU A 13 -16.50 10.07 20.20
CA LEU A 13 -17.74 10.14 19.43
C LEU A 13 -18.29 11.55 19.27
N GLU A 14 -18.27 12.35 20.34
CA GLU A 14 -18.82 13.72 20.31
C GLU A 14 -17.96 14.59 19.39
N ARG A 15 -16.64 14.43 19.46
CA ARG A 15 -15.69 15.10 18.59
C ARG A 15 -15.81 14.66 17.15
N ALA A 16 -15.99 13.35 16.88
CA ALA A 16 -16.20 12.84 15.53
C ALA A 16 -17.42 13.51 14.87
N GLN A 17 -18.53 13.61 15.60
CA GLN A 17 -19.76 14.25 15.13
C GLN A 17 -19.54 15.74 14.85
N PHE A 18 -18.91 16.46 15.77
CA PHE A 18 -18.60 17.88 15.60
C PHE A 18 -17.71 18.12 14.36
N ILE A 19 -16.66 17.32 14.18
CA ILE A 19 -15.77 17.40 13.02
C ILE A 19 -16.54 17.08 11.75
N GLN A 20 -17.35 16.03 11.74
CA GLN A 20 -18.17 15.66 10.58
C GLN A 20 -19.10 16.80 10.15
N GLU A 21 -19.80 17.43 11.09
CA GLU A 21 -20.66 18.59 10.82
C GLU A 21 -19.85 19.76 10.24
N SER A 22 -18.69 20.04 10.83
CA SER A 22 -17.78 21.08 10.34
C SER A 22 -17.33 20.80 8.90
N LEU A 23 -16.90 19.58 8.59
CA LEU A 23 -16.50 19.17 7.24
C LEU A 23 -17.64 19.33 6.22
N LEU A 24 -18.85 18.89 6.58
CA LEU A 24 -20.03 19.01 5.71
C LEU A 24 -20.40 20.47 5.45
N SER A 25 -20.24 21.35 6.46
CA SER A 25 -20.50 22.78 6.31
C SER A 25 -19.49 23.50 5.40
N HIS A 26 -18.29 22.94 5.25
CA HIS A 26 -17.23 23.43 4.37
C HIS A 26 -17.17 22.68 3.02
N ASP A 27 -18.30 22.12 2.59
CA ASP A 27 -18.50 21.49 1.28
C ASP A 27 -17.73 20.17 1.03
N PHE A 28 -17.09 19.59 2.06
CA PHE A 28 -16.46 18.28 1.99
C PHE A 28 -17.48 17.15 2.01
N GLN A 29 -17.12 16.00 1.43
CA GLN A 29 -17.96 14.80 1.43
C GLN A 29 -17.43 13.78 2.43
N VAL A 30 -18.07 13.64 3.59
CA VAL A 30 -17.77 12.57 4.56
C VAL A 30 -18.58 11.33 4.20
N VAL A 31 -17.90 10.27 3.75
CA VAL A 31 -18.53 9.00 3.33
C VAL A 31 -18.59 7.95 4.43
N ALA A 32 -17.78 8.13 5.48
CA ALA A 32 -17.86 7.35 6.70
C ALA A 32 -17.34 8.17 7.89
N CYS A 33 -17.93 7.92 9.05
CA CYS A 33 -17.51 8.43 10.34
C CYS A 33 -17.45 7.22 11.27
N LEU A 34 -16.26 6.87 11.73
CA LEU A 34 -15.98 5.64 12.48
C LEU A 34 -15.30 5.97 13.79
N ILE A 35 -15.58 5.17 14.82
CA ILE A 35 -14.85 5.22 16.08
C ILE A 35 -13.76 4.15 16.07
N LEU A 36 -12.62 4.45 16.68
CA LEU A 36 -11.45 3.59 16.73
C LEU A 36 -11.75 2.16 17.23
N ASN A 37 -12.63 2.03 18.21
CA ASN A 37 -13.05 0.74 18.76
C ASN A 37 -13.86 -0.10 17.74
N ASP A 38 -14.47 0.53 16.75
CA ASP A 38 -15.29 -0.11 15.72
C ASP A 38 -14.52 -0.40 14.42
N LEU A 39 -13.24 -0.02 14.33
CA LEU A 39 -12.42 -0.22 13.13
C LEU A 39 -12.30 -1.68 12.70
N ASN A 40 -12.33 -2.61 13.66
CA ASN A 40 -12.30 -4.04 13.37
C ASN A 40 -13.61 -4.57 12.77
N MET A 41 -14.72 -3.83 12.91
CA MET A 41 -16.04 -4.25 12.44
C MET A 41 -16.40 -3.67 11.06
N VAL A 42 -15.80 -2.55 10.67
CA VAL A 42 -16.14 -1.84 9.43
C VAL A 42 -14.99 -1.90 8.42
N HIS A 43 -15.23 -2.58 7.30
CA HIS A 43 -14.32 -2.52 6.17
C HIS A 43 -14.53 -1.18 5.43
N VAL A 44 -13.67 -0.19 5.69
CA VAL A 44 -13.63 1.04 4.87
C VAL A 44 -13.40 0.72 3.39
N LYS A 45 -12.90 -0.47 3.01
CA LYS A 45 -12.83 -0.89 1.60
C LYS A 45 -14.19 -0.92 0.88
N GLY A 46 -15.30 -1.11 1.59
CA GLY A 46 -16.65 -1.00 1.01
C GLY A 46 -17.14 0.45 0.89
N ILE A 47 -16.48 1.36 1.60
CA ILE A 47 -16.72 2.80 1.59
C ILE A 47 -15.75 3.38 0.57
N HIS A 48 -16.24 3.91 -0.55
CA HIS A 48 -15.36 4.51 -1.56
C HIS A 48 -14.79 5.86 -1.07
N ALA A 49 -13.83 5.82 -0.15
CA ALA A 49 -13.09 6.98 0.34
C ALA A 49 -11.82 7.20 -0.50
N ASP A 50 -11.43 8.47 -0.63
CA ASP A 50 -10.21 8.90 -1.30
C ASP A 50 -9.10 9.22 -0.29
N VAL A 51 -9.46 9.58 0.94
CA VAL A 51 -8.53 9.93 2.03
C VAL A 51 -9.12 9.57 3.39
N ILE A 52 -8.24 9.23 4.33
CA ILE A 52 -8.57 8.97 5.73
C ILE A 52 -8.11 10.16 6.57
N LEU A 53 -9.05 10.70 7.36
CA LEU A 53 -8.74 11.60 8.45
C LEU A 53 -8.77 10.82 9.75
N LEU A 54 -7.61 10.69 10.39
CA LEU A 54 -7.47 10.06 11.68
C LEU A 54 -7.30 11.17 12.71
N ASN A 55 -8.15 11.21 13.73
CA ASN A 55 -8.04 12.14 14.82
C ASN A 55 -7.88 11.37 16.14
N MET A 56 -6.77 11.61 16.85
CA MET A 56 -6.42 10.88 18.06
C MET A 56 -5.76 11.80 19.06
N ASP A 57 -6.20 11.76 20.32
CA ASP A 57 -5.52 12.51 21.38
C ASP A 57 -4.14 11.90 21.68
N HIS A 58 -4.10 10.57 21.69
CA HIS A 58 -2.90 9.80 22.03
C HIS A 58 -2.58 8.84 20.87
N PRO A 59 -1.90 9.32 19.82
CA PRO A 59 -1.56 8.50 18.67
C PRO A 59 -0.55 7.41 19.05
N HIS A 60 -0.99 6.16 18.95
CA HIS A 60 -0.16 4.97 19.12
C HIS A 60 0.24 4.40 17.76
N ARG A 61 1.52 4.05 17.62
CA ARG A 61 2.10 3.54 16.37
C ARG A 61 1.31 2.36 15.79
N ASP A 62 1.03 1.35 16.61
CA ASP A 62 0.41 0.09 16.15
C ASP A 62 -0.97 0.32 15.52
N ILE A 63 -1.73 1.27 16.07
CA ILE A 63 -3.05 1.65 15.57
C ILE A 63 -2.92 2.33 14.20
N ILE A 64 -1.97 3.25 14.07
CA ILE A 64 -1.70 3.96 12.83
C ILE A 64 -1.25 2.98 11.74
N GLU A 65 -0.29 2.10 12.06
CA GLU A 65 0.21 1.08 11.13
C GLU A 65 -0.91 0.14 10.68
N SER A 66 -1.77 -0.28 11.60
CA SER A 66 -2.94 -1.10 11.29
C SER A 66 -3.88 -0.38 10.32
N CYS A 67 -4.20 0.88 10.58
CA CYS A 67 -5.07 1.69 9.72
C CYS A 67 -4.46 1.87 8.31
N VAL A 68 -3.21 2.32 8.23
CA VAL A 68 -2.50 2.56 6.96
C VAL A 68 -2.42 1.28 6.13
N SER A 69 -2.06 0.15 6.76
CA SER A 69 -1.92 -1.15 6.09
C SER A 69 -3.26 -1.74 5.64
N GLN A 70 -4.32 -1.57 6.45
CA GLN A 70 -5.64 -2.12 6.14
C GLN A 70 -6.28 -1.45 4.93
N TYR A 71 -6.13 -0.13 4.80
CA TYR A 71 -6.88 0.66 3.82
C TYR A 71 -6.07 1.05 2.59
N GLU A 72 -4.74 1.15 2.68
CA GLU A 72 -3.87 1.64 1.59
C GLU A 72 -4.39 2.94 0.95
N LEU A 73 -4.81 3.89 1.80
CA LEU A 73 -5.25 5.22 1.40
C LEU A 73 -4.34 6.29 2.03
N PRO A 74 -4.26 7.49 1.41
CA PRO A 74 -3.65 8.64 2.07
C PRO A 74 -4.28 8.82 3.46
N THR A 75 -3.44 8.97 4.48
CA THR A 75 -3.89 9.03 5.88
C THR A 75 -3.30 10.26 6.54
N VAL A 76 -4.16 11.16 6.98
CA VAL A 76 -3.80 12.41 7.65
C VAL A 76 -4.14 12.28 9.13
N LEU A 77 -3.15 12.47 9.99
CA LEU A 77 -3.31 12.40 11.44
C LEU A 77 -3.43 13.80 12.04
N PHE A 78 -4.52 14.04 12.77
CA PHE A 78 -4.75 15.20 13.62
C PHE A 78 -4.61 14.79 15.08
N THR A 79 -3.92 15.63 15.86
CA THR A 79 -3.71 15.39 17.29
C THR A 79 -3.28 16.66 17.99
N GLN A 80 -3.46 16.72 19.32
CA GLN A 80 -2.90 17.78 20.17
C GLN A 80 -1.46 17.47 20.60
N ASN A 81 -0.95 16.28 20.26
CA ASN A 81 0.37 15.84 20.67
C ASN A 81 1.47 16.46 19.78
N SER A 82 2.35 17.27 20.37
CA SER A 82 3.49 17.90 19.70
C SER A 82 4.83 17.21 19.98
N ASN A 83 4.83 16.03 20.62
CA ASN A 83 6.03 15.27 20.93
C ASN A 83 6.71 14.79 19.64
N LYS A 84 8.01 15.10 19.50
CA LYS A 84 8.83 14.76 18.33
C LYS A 84 8.95 13.25 18.10
N ASP A 85 9.04 12.45 19.15
CA ASP A 85 9.15 10.99 19.04
C ASP A 85 7.84 10.40 18.50
N THR A 86 6.71 10.94 18.97
CA THR A 86 5.38 10.57 18.46
C THR A 86 5.20 10.96 17.00
N ILE A 87 5.60 12.17 16.61
CA ILE A 87 5.57 12.63 15.22
C ILE A 87 6.38 11.68 14.33
N LYS A 88 7.62 11.38 14.73
CA LYS A 88 8.49 10.48 13.96
C LYS A 88 7.89 9.09 13.86
N SER A 89 7.40 8.55 14.97
CA SER A 89 6.77 7.23 15.01
C SER A 89 5.53 7.15 14.11
N ALA A 90 4.75 8.23 13.99
CA ALA A 90 3.58 8.27 13.13
C ALA A 90 3.97 8.35 11.64
N ILE A 91 5.00 9.14 11.31
CA ILE A 91 5.57 9.18 9.94
C ILE A 91 6.12 7.82 9.54
N ASP A 92 6.88 7.17 10.42
CA ASP A 92 7.44 5.83 10.18
C ASP A 92 6.33 4.77 10.00
N ALA A 93 5.15 4.98 10.63
CA ALA A 93 3.96 4.15 10.44
C ALA A 93 3.23 4.38 9.10
N GLY A 94 3.65 5.38 8.31
CA GLY A 94 3.17 5.57 6.93
C GLY A 94 2.03 6.59 6.75
N ILE A 95 1.81 7.49 7.71
CA ILE A 95 0.92 8.64 7.47
C ILE A 95 1.50 9.57 6.40
N THR A 96 0.63 10.29 5.71
CA THR A 96 1.03 11.26 4.67
C THR A 96 1.16 12.68 5.22
N ALA A 97 0.50 12.98 6.34
CA ALA A 97 0.59 14.27 7.01
C ALA A 97 0.27 14.13 8.51
N TYR A 98 0.97 14.90 9.34
CA TYR A 98 0.75 15.03 10.78
C TYR A 98 0.46 16.49 11.10
N ILE A 99 -0.67 16.76 11.76
CA ILE A 99 -1.13 18.11 12.04
C ILE A 99 -1.39 18.25 13.53
N VAL A 100 -0.69 19.21 14.12
CA VAL A 100 -0.89 19.68 15.50
C VAL A 100 -1.89 20.84 15.45
N ASP A 101 -2.74 20.97 16.47
CA ASP A 101 -3.77 22.02 16.65
C ASP A 101 -5.13 21.75 15.97
N GLY A 102 -5.41 20.51 15.57
CA GLY A 102 -6.72 20.10 15.09
C GLY A 102 -7.04 20.51 13.65
N ILE A 103 -8.33 20.38 13.28
CA ILE A 103 -8.78 20.52 11.89
C ILE A 103 -9.20 21.96 11.62
N ASP A 104 -8.44 22.65 10.75
CA ASP A 104 -8.82 23.93 10.15
C ASP A 104 -9.40 23.67 8.74
N PRO A 105 -10.72 23.77 8.55
CA PRO A 105 -11.36 23.46 7.27
C PRO A 105 -10.85 24.32 6.10
N THR A 106 -10.37 25.54 6.39
CA THR A 106 -9.87 26.46 5.35
C THR A 106 -8.56 26.00 4.73
N LYS A 107 -7.75 25.26 5.50
CA LYS A 107 -6.46 24.70 5.05
C LYS A 107 -6.56 23.23 4.65
N LEU A 108 -7.64 22.57 5.07
CA LEU A 108 -7.81 21.13 4.93
C LEU A 108 -7.69 20.69 3.47
N GLU A 109 -8.34 21.39 2.53
CA GLU A 109 -8.30 21.03 1.11
C GLU A 109 -6.88 20.93 0.57
N SER A 110 -6.04 21.94 0.85
CA SER A 110 -4.63 21.96 0.42
C SER A 110 -3.84 20.82 1.05
N ILE A 111 -4.09 20.51 2.32
CA ILE A 111 -3.38 19.45 3.04
C ILE A 111 -3.78 18.07 2.49
N LEU A 112 -5.06 17.88 2.17
CA LEU A 112 -5.55 16.64 1.58
C LEU A 112 -4.96 16.42 0.19
N GLU A 113 -4.91 17.45 -0.66
CA GLU A 113 -4.27 17.36 -1.98
C GLU A 113 -2.79 16.97 -1.88
N ILE A 114 -2.04 17.64 -1.01
CA ILE A 114 -0.63 17.31 -0.75
C ILE A 114 -0.50 15.86 -0.27
N SER A 115 -1.38 15.43 0.63
CA SER A 115 -1.37 14.07 1.19
C SER A 115 -1.63 13.01 0.12
N ILE A 116 -2.57 13.25 -0.79
CA ILE A 116 -2.87 12.36 -1.92
C ILE A 116 -1.66 12.22 -2.84
N GLU A 117 -0.99 13.34 -3.18
CA GLU A 117 0.20 13.30 -4.03
C GLU A 117 1.39 12.61 -3.36
N GLN A 118 1.59 12.83 -2.05
CA GLN A 118 2.60 12.11 -1.28
C GLN A 118 2.34 10.60 -1.27
N PHE A 119 1.09 10.19 -1.06
CA PHE A 119 0.70 8.78 -1.10
C PHE A 119 0.96 8.17 -2.48
N ARG A 120 0.55 8.84 -3.56
CA ARG A 120 0.77 8.38 -4.94
C ARG A 120 2.25 8.20 -5.24
N LYS A 121 3.09 9.17 -4.85
CA LYS A 121 4.54 9.10 -5.02
C LYS A 121 5.15 7.94 -4.23
N HIS A 122 4.74 7.76 -2.98
CA HIS A 122 5.21 6.67 -2.13
C HIS A 122 4.81 5.29 -2.70
N LYS A 123 3.54 5.13 -3.07
CA LYS A 123 3.04 3.89 -3.68
C LYS A 123 3.74 3.56 -5.00
N LYS A 124 4.04 4.58 -5.82
CA LYS A 124 4.83 4.40 -7.03
C LYS A 124 6.24 3.88 -6.71
N LEU A 125 6.94 4.48 -5.75
CA LEU A 125 8.27 4.02 -5.33
C LEU A 125 8.27 2.57 -4.82
N LEU A 126 7.26 2.18 -4.03
CA LEU A 126 7.10 0.80 -3.58
C LEU A 126 6.88 -0.17 -4.73
N ASN A 127 6.05 0.21 -5.72
CA ASN A 127 5.82 -0.59 -6.91
C ASN A 127 7.09 -0.73 -7.76
N ASP A 128 7.82 0.36 -8.00
CA ASP A 128 9.06 0.37 -8.77
C ASP A 128 10.15 -0.49 -8.07
N LEU A 129 10.21 -0.43 -6.73
CA LEU A 129 11.10 -1.26 -5.92
C LEU A 129 10.74 -2.75 -6.07
N LYS A 130 9.46 -3.08 -5.93
CA LYS A 130 8.96 -4.45 -6.08
C LYS A 130 9.26 -5.00 -7.47
N GLU A 131 8.96 -4.24 -8.53
CA GLU A 131 9.24 -4.64 -9.90
C GLU A 131 10.74 -4.91 -10.13
N THR A 132 11.61 -4.09 -9.53
CA THR A 132 13.06 -4.26 -9.63
C THR A 132 13.54 -5.51 -8.89
N GLN A 133 13.00 -5.77 -7.69
CA GLN A 133 13.30 -6.99 -6.93
C GLN A 133 12.83 -8.24 -7.68
N ASP A 134 11.62 -8.21 -8.24
CA ASP A 134 11.06 -9.30 -9.04
C ASP A 134 11.95 -9.58 -10.27
N LYS A 135 12.44 -8.54 -10.97
CA LYS A 135 13.40 -8.71 -12.08
C LYS A 135 14.72 -9.36 -11.66
N LEU A 136 15.23 -9.06 -10.47
CA LEU A 136 16.45 -9.69 -9.94
C LEU A 136 16.24 -11.17 -9.60
N ILE A 137 15.10 -11.50 -8.99
CA ILE A 137 14.70 -12.88 -8.69
C ILE A 137 14.52 -13.67 -10.00
N ASP A 138 13.77 -13.11 -10.95
CA ASP A 138 13.56 -13.68 -12.28
C ASP A 138 14.88 -14.01 -12.97
N ARG A 139 15.86 -13.09 -12.96
CA ARG A 139 17.17 -13.34 -13.57
C ARG A 139 17.87 -14.55 -12.96
N LYS A 140 17.86 -14.67 -11.63
CA LYS A 140 18.45 -15.80 -10.92
C LYS A 140 17.77 -17.13 -11.27
N ASP A 141 16.45 -17.14 -11.36
CA ASP A 141 15.68 -18.34 -11.70
C ASP A 141 15.88 -18.72 -13.17
N ILE A 142 15.94 -17.75 -14.08
CA ILE A 142 16.22 -17.97 -15.50
C ILE A 142 17.60 -18.60 -15.68
N ASP A 143 18.64 -18.09 -15.01
CA ASP A 143 19.98 -18.65 -15.11
C ASP A 143 20.06 -20.10 -14.60
N LYS A 144 19.37 -20.41 -13.50
CA LYS A 144 19.25 -21.79 -12.99
C LYS A 144 18.49 -22.71 -13.95
N ALA A 145 17.36 -22.25 -14.49
CA ALA A 145 16.55 -23.02 -15.41
C ALA A 145 17.29 -23.29 -16.73
N LYS A 146 18.06 -22.31 -17.23
CA LYS A 146 18.97 -22.52 -18.38
C LYS A 146 20.00 -23.59 -18.06
N ALA A 147 20.69 -23.51 -16.91
CA ALA A 147 21.69 -24.49 -16.52
C ALA A 147 21.11 -25.91 -16.47
N LEU A 148 19.89 -26.05 -15.95
CA LEU A 148 19.18 -27.32 -15.94
C LEU A 148 18.85 -27.84 -17.35
N LEU A 149 18.33 -26.99 -18.23
CA LEU A 149 18.05 -27.37 -19.62
C LEU A 149 19.30 -27.77 -20.38
N ILE A 150 20.43 -27.08 -20.15
CA ILE A 150 21.74 -27.43 -20.71
C ILE A 150 22.13 -28.84 -20.25
N GLN A 151 22.00 -29.14 -18.95
CA GLN A 151 22.34 -30.45 -18.40
C GLN A 151 21.44 -31.58 -18.92
N LEU A 152 20.13 -31.36 -19.02
CA LEU A 152 19.17 -32.39 -19.41
C LEU A 152 19.13 -32.66 -20.91
N HIS A 153 19.34 -31.63 -21.73
CA HIS A 153 19.13 -31.70 -23.19
C HIS A 153 20.38 -31.41 -24.01
N ALA A 154 21.55 -31.25 -23.36
CA ALA A 154 22.83 -30.95 -24.01
C ALA A 154 22.76 -29.73 -24.95
N LEU A 155 22.00 -28.71 -24.54
CA LEU A 155 21.79 -27.48 -25.31
C LEU A 155 22.92 -26.47 -25.06
N THR A 156 23.13 -25.56 -26.02
CA THR A 156 23.89 -24.33 -25.72
C THR A 156 23.06 -23.38 -24.87
N GLU A 157 23.71 -22.39 -24.25
CA GLU A 157 23.00 -21.38 -23.46
C GLU A 157 21.96 -20.60 -24.29
N GLU A 158 22.31 -20.22 -25.51
CA GLU A 158 21.38 -19.55 -26.44
C GLU A 158 20.15 -20.41 -26.76
N GLN A 159 20.36 -21.72 -27.00
CA GLN A 159 19.27 -22.66 -27.27
C GLN A 159 18.38 -22.86 -26.04
N ALA A 160 18.95 -22.98 -24.84
CA ALA A 160 18.21 -23.10 -23.59
C ALA A 160 17.36 -21.85 -23.32
N PHE A 161 17.92 -20.65 -23.54
CA PHE A 161 17.17 -19.40 -23.40
C PHE A 161 16.06 -19.27 -24.43
N ALA A 162 16.33 -19.60 -25.69
CA ALA A 162 15.32 -19.60 -26.75
C ALA A 162 14.16 -20.57 -26.45
N LEU A 163 14.46 -21.75 -25.90
CA LEU A 163 13.47 -22.73 -25.49
C LEU A 163 12.60 -22.22 -24.34
N LEU A 164 13.20 -21.65 -23.29
CA LEU A 164 12.47 -21.01 -22.19
C LEU A 164 11.54 -19.91 -22.68
N ARG A 165 12.06 -19.01 -23.54
CA ARG A 165 11.27 -17.91 -24.12
C ARG A 165 10.11 -18.43 -24.96
N LYS A 166 10.33 -19.44 -25.81
CA LYS A 166 9.30 -20.04 -26.65
C LYS A 166 8.17 -20.63 -25.80
N ASN A 167 8.50 -21.35 -24.74
CA ASN A 167 7.52 -21.96 -23.84
C ASN A 167 6.77 -20.90 -23.00
N ALA A 168 7.46 -19.85 -22.53
CA ALA A 168 6.81 -18.75 -21.84
C ALA A 168 5.76 -18.06 -22.74
N MET A 169 6.10 -17.80 -24.00
CA MET A 169 5.19 -17.21 -24.98
C MET A 169 3.98 -18.10 -25.28
N SER A 170 4.17 -19.41 -25.45
CA SER A 170 3.05 -20.34 -25.72
C SER A 170 2.06 -20.41 -24.55
N HIS A 171 2.52 -20.21 -23.32
CA HIS A 171 1.70 -20.21 -22.12
C HIS A 171 1.23 -18.81 -21.68
N ARG A 172 1.59 -17.74 -22.41
CA ARG A 172 1.28 -16.34 -22.08
C ARG A 172 1.71 -15.91 -20.67
N ILE A 173 2.87 -16.39 -20.22
CA ILE A 173 3.49 -16.04 -18.94
C ILE A 173 4.86 -15.40 -19.14
N THR A 174 5.43 -14.81 -18.09
CA THR A 174 6.78 -14.25 -18.15
C THR A 174 7.84 -15.37 -18.21
N ILE A 175 9.03 -15.05 -18.74
CA ILE A 175 10.14 -16.01 -18.79
C ILE A 175 10.57 -16.42 -17.37
N GLY A 176 10.57 -15.48 -16.41
CA GLY A 176 10.85 -15.77 -15.00
C GLY A 176 9.86 -16.75 -14.39
N GLU A 177 8.56 -16.60 -14.69
CA GLU A 177 7.55 -17.55 -14.21
C GLU A 177 7.71 -18.94 -14.85
N MET A 178 8.01 -19.00 -16.14
CA MET A 178 8.31 -20.26 -16.82
C MET A 178 9.55 -20.95 -16.20
N ALA A 179 10.59 -20.18 -15.88
CA ALA A 179 11.79 -20.69 -15.22
C ALA A 179 11.48 -21.27 -13.83
N ARG A 180 10.68 -20.57 -13.01
CA ARG A 180 10.22 -21.07 -11.70
C ARG A 180 9.44 -22.37 -11.82
N ARG A 181 8.46 -22.44 -12.72
CA ARG A 181 7.66 -23.66 -12.95
C ARG A 181 8.53 -24.86 -13.30
N LEU A 182 9.55 -24.64 -14.12
CA LEU A 182 10.50 -25.67 -14.50
C LEU A 182 11.34 -26.14 -13.30
N LEU A 183 11.86 -25.20 -12.49
CA LEU A 183 12.62 -25.52 -11.29
C LEU A 183 11.78 -26.25 -10.22
N ASP A 184 10.52 -25.84 -10.04
CA ASP A 184 9.63 -26.48 -9.07
C ASP A 184 9.20 -27.89 -9.53
N ALA A 185 8.97 -28.09 -10.83
CA ALA A 185 8.76 -29.42 -11.39
C ALA A 185 9.98 -30.33 -11.18
N GLN A 186 11.20 -29.80 -11.33
CA GLN A 186 12.42 -30.55 -11.05
C GLN A 186 12.51 -31.00 -9.58
N LYS A 187 12.23 -30.11 -8.63
CA LYS A 187 12.23 -30.44 -7.19
C LYS A 187 11.23 -31.56 -6.87
N LEU A 188 10.02 -31.45 -7.42
CA LEU A 188 8.96 -32.44 -7.25
C LEU A 188 9.40 -33.83 -7.76
N LEU A 189 10.07 -33.89 -8.92
CA LEU A 189 10.59 -35.13 -9.50
C LEU A 189 11.76 -35.72 -8.69
N LEU A 190 12.54 -34.88 -8.02
CA LEU A 190 13.66 -35.29 -7.15
C LEU A 190 13.23 -35.60 -5.71
N GLY A 191 11.94 -35.44 -5.38
CA GLY A 191 11.39 -35.74 -4.06
C GLY A 191 11.90 -34.81 -2.94
N GLN A 192 12.29 -33.58 -3.28
CA GLN A 192 12.69 -32.53 -2.34
C GLN A 192 11.69 -31.38 -2.30
#